data_AF-A0A2V3W315-F1
#
_entry.id   AF-A0A2V3W315-F1
#
_cell.length_a   1.000
_cell.length_b   1.000
_cell.length_c   1.000
_cell.angle_alpha   90.00
_cell.angle_beta   90.00
_cell.angle_gamma   90.00
#
_symmetry.space_group_name_H-M   'P 1'
#
loop_
_entity.id
_entity.type
_entity.pdbx_description
1 polymer ?
#
loop_
_entity_poly.entity_id
_entity_poly.type
_entity_poly.pdbx_seq_one_letter_code
_entity_poly.pdbx_strand_id
1 'polypeptide(L)'
;MYEQFLYFWFVWIIFIIVAFFMKNGKKRSFLLFWILLLIFISQTYVTIGAIQFSFAYFVLLIGSIIFFIQHSLSWYNLMVAFCVVIGYVSLLIWEKITPIWFFMPSFFQIPVLIVMIVLLLVQSYDSQITSAILGLILGRIIFELLLIVYRLHDVVGEETFFIHISLTVLFIIVVRLMQSITSKIANFFRRKLI
;
A
#
# COMPACT_ATOMS: atom_id res chain seq x y z
N MET A 1 2.64 -18.27 -8.55
CA MET A 1 3.21 -19.12 -7.48
C MET A 1 4.27 -18.38 -6.66
N TYR A 2 5.27 -17.75 -7.27
CA TYR A 2 6.22 -16.89 -6.53
C TYR A 2 5.55 -15.65 -5.92
N GLU A 3 4.56 -15.08 -6.61
CA GLU A 3 3.84 -13.88 -6.16
C GLU A 3 3.00 -14.12 -4.90
N GLN A 4 2.18 -15.18 -4.84
CA GLN A 4 1.52 -15.63 -3.59
C GLN A 4 2.48 -15.70 -2.41
N PHE A 5 3.62 -16.37 -2.60
CA PHE A 5 4.60 -16.54 -1.55
C PHE A 5 5.14 -15.19 -1.07
N LEU A 6 5.55 -14.32 -2.01
CA LEU A 6 6.04 -12.97 -1.69
C LEU A 6 4.99 -12.14 -0.96
N TYR A 7 3.73 -12.19 -1.39
CA TYR A 7 2.63 -11.51 -0.72
C TYR A 7 2.51 -11.92 0.74
N PHE A 8 2.38 -13.23 1.01
CA PHE A 8 2.27 -13.71 2.39
C PHE A 8 3.51 -13.35 3.21
N TRP A 9 4.69 -13.41 2.60
CA TRP A 9 5.94 -13.07 3.27
C TRP A 9 5.97 -11.60 3.71
N PHE A 10 5.63 -10.66 2.82
CA PHE A 10 5.58 -9.24 3.17
C PHE A 10 4.49 -8.92 4.19
N VAL A 11 3.31 -9.53 4.07
CA VAL A 11 2.23 -9.34 5.04
C VAL A 11 2.62 -9.88 6.42
N TRP A 12 3.31 -11.02 6.49
CA TRP A 12 3.83 -11.56 7.75
C TRP A 12 4.87 -10.64 8.40
N ILE A 13 5.73 -10.00 7.61
CA ILE A 13 6.67 -8.99 8.14
C ILE A 13 5.89 -7.82 8.74
N ILE A 14 4.88 -7.29 8.05
CA ILE A 14 4.03 -6.22 8.58
C ILE A 14 3.33 -6.68 9.86
N PHE A 15 2.81 -7.91 9.90
CA PHE A 15 2.22 -8.50 11.09
C PHE A 15 3.20 -8.51 12.28
N ILE A 16 4.42 -9.00 12.08
CA ILE A 16 5.46 -9.04 13.11
C ILE A 16 5.78 -7.61 13.59
N ILE A 17 5.92 -6.67 12.67
CA ILE A 17 6.18 -5.26 13.01
C ILE A 17 5.05 -4.72 13.90
N VAL A 18 3.79 -4.89 13.51
CA VAL A 18 2.65 -4.38 14.28
C VAL A 18 2.50 -5.10 15.62
N ALA A 19 2.72 -6.42 15.67
CA ALA A 19 2.54 -7.22 16.87
C ALA A 19 3.58 -6.87 17.95
N PHE A 20 4.85 -6.77 17.55
CA PHE A 20 5.97 -6.64 18.49
C PHE A 20 6.44 -5.20 18.72
N PHE A 21 6.41 -4.34 17.69
CA PHE A 21 6.99 -2.99 17.78
C PHE A 21 5.97 -1.89 18.08
N MET A 22 4.67 -2.13 17.87
CA MET A 22 3.62 -1.16 18.18
C MET A 22 3.21 -1.23 19.65
N LYS A 23 3.08 -0.07 20.31
CA LYS A 23 2.60 0.00 21.70
C LYS A 23 1.21 -0.63 21.85
N ASN A 24 0.99 -1.30 22.98
CA ASN A 24 -0.31 -1.88 23.33
C ASN A 24 -1.40 -0.81 23.27
N GLY A 25 -2.44 -1.03 22.45
CA GLY A 25 -3.55 -0.09 22.32
C GLY A 25 -4.60 -0.58 21.33
N LYS A 26 -5.76 0.10 21.30
CA LYS A 26 -6.91 -0.25 20.43
C LYS A 26 -6.51 -0.28 18.94
N LYS A 27 -5.66 0.65 18.50
CA LYS A 27 -5.13 0.71 17.13
C LYS A 27 -4.35 -0.55 16.75
N ARG A 28 -3.52 -1.08 17.66
CA ARG A 28 -2.73 -2.30 17.40
C ARG A 28 -3.65 -3.49 17.18
N SER A 29 -4.62 -3.70 18.08
CA SER A 29 -5.55 -4.82 17.97
C SER A 29 -6.40 -4.75 16.69
N PHE A 30 -6.83 -3.54 16.32
CA PHE A 30 -7.56 -3.32 15.06
C PHE A 30 -6.71 -3.68 13.84
N LEU A 31 -5.47 -3.20 13.75
CA LEU A 31 -4.57 -3.50 12.63
C LEU A 31 -4.23 -5.00 12.54
N LEU A 32 -3.94 -5.65 13.68
CA LEU A 32 -3.65 -7.09 13.69
C LEU A 32 -4.85 -7.91 13.23
N PHE A 33 -6.05 -7.59 13.73
CA PHE A 33 -7.27 -8.25 13.27
C PHE A 33 -7.47 -8.06 11.77
N TRP A 34 -7.26 -6.84 11.25
CA TRP A 34 -7.42 -6.55 9.83
C TRP A 34 -6.41 -7.31 8.96
N ILE A 35 -5.14 -7.37 9.37
CA ILE A 35 -4.10 -8.11 8.66
C ILE A 35 -4.43 -9.62 8.63
N LEU A 36 -4.83 -10.19 9.76
CA LEU A 36 -5.19 -11.62 9.82
C LEU A 36 -6.43 -11.92 8.97
N LEU A 37 -7.41 -11.02 8.99
CA LEU A 37 -8.61 -11.15 8.17
C LEU A 37 -8.28 -11.08 6.67
N LEU A 38 -7.35 -10.20 6.26
CA LEU A 38 -6.86 -10.15 4.87
C LEU A 38 -6.16 -11.45 4.46
N ILE A 39 -5.30 -12.01 5.32
CA ILE A 39 -4.62 -13.30 5.07
C ILE A 39 -5.66 -14.40 4.88
N PHE A 40 -6.65 -14.49 5.78
CA PHE A 40 -7.68 -15.52 5.75
C PHE A 40 -8.53 -15.48 4.47
N ILE A 41 -8.85 -14.28 3.99
CA ILE A 41 -9.75 -14.05 2.86
C ILE A 41 -9.00 -14.01 1.52
N SER A 42 -7.68 -13.85 1.52
CA SER A 42 -6.84 -13.63 0.32
C SER A 42 -7.09 -14.60 -0.84
N GLN A 43 -7.45 -15.86 -0.57
CA GLN A 43 -7.68 -16.90 -1.58
C GLN A 43 -9.14 -17.01 -2.07
N THR A 44 -10.03 -16.12 -1.64
CA THR A 44 -11.44 -16.14 -2.04
C THR A 44 -11.69 -15.16 -3.18
N TYR A 45 -12.14 -15.70 -4.32
CA TYR A 45 -12.45 -14.96 -5.53
C TYR A 45 -13.91 -15.17 -5.90
N VAL A 46 -14.57 -14.09 -6.35
CA VAL A 46 -15.93 -14.10 -6.86
C VAL A 46 -15.87 -13.73 -8.33
N THR A 47 -16.45 -14.58 -9.18
CA THR A 47 -16.51 -14.34 -10.63
C THR A 47 -17.86 -13.72 -10.99
N ILE A 48 -17.86 -12.52 -11.58
CA ILE A 48 -19.05 -11.87 -12.12
C ILE A 48 -18.84 -11.69 -13.62
N GLY A 49 -19.50 -12.53 -14.43
CA GLY A 49 -19.29 -12.55 -15.88
C GLY A 49 -17.87 -12.98 -16.25
N ALA A 50 -17.17 -12.17 -17.04
CA ALA A 50 -15.78 -12.42 -17.44
C ALA A 50 -14.72 -11.84 -16.48
N ILE A 51 -15.14 -11.18 -15.40
CA ILE A 51 -14.26 -10.50 -14.46
C ILE A 51 -14.23 -11.27 -13.13
N GLN A 52 -13.03 -11.50 -12.61
CA GLN A 52 -12.84 -12.08 -11.29
C GLN A 52 -12.47 -10.98 -10.29
N PHE A 53 -13.14 -10.95 -9.14
CA PHE A 53 -12.88 -10.02 -8.06
C PHE A 53 -12.41 -10.76 -6.81
N SER A 54 -11.31 -10.33 -6.21
CA SER A 54 -10.88 -10.84 -4.89
C SER A 54 -11.74 -10.26 -3.77
N PHE A 55 -12.22 -11.08 -2.84
CA PHE A 55 -12.96 -10.57 -1.67
C PHE A 55 -12.05 -9.77 -0.72
N ALA A 56 -10.76 -10.12 -0.67
CA ALA A 56 -9.77 -9.39 0.12
C ALA A 56 -9.61 -7.94 -0.37
N TYR A 57 -9.86 -7.67 -1.65
CA TYR A 57 -9.87 -6.32 -2.20
C TYR A 57 -10.96 -5.45 -1.55
N PHE A 58 -12.19 -5.95 -1.47
CA PHE A 58 -13.31 -5.23 -0.87
C PHE A 58 -13.10 -4.99 0.62
N VAL A 59 -12.58 -5.99 1.33
CA VAL A 59 -12.16 -5.83 2.73
C VAL A 59 -11.13 -4.72 2.83
N LEU A 60 -10.10 -4.71 2.00
CA LEU A 60 -9.04 -3.71 2.05
C LEU A 60 -9.59 -2.30 1.77
N LEU A 61 -10.50 -2.17 0.80
CA LEU A 61 -11.22 -0.94 0.49
C LEU A 61 -12.02 -0.43 1.70
N ILE A 62 -12.86 -1.27 2.30
CA ILE A 62 -13.67 -0.89 3.47
C ILE A 62 -12.74 -0.47 4.64
N GLY A 63 -11.68 -1.25 4.88
CA GLY A 63 -10.71 -0.94 5.93
C GLY A 63 -10.00 0.39 5.72
N SER A 64 -9.62 0.69 4.47
CA SER A 64 -8.98 1.95 4.11
C SER A 64 -9.90 3.16 4.33
N ILE A 65 -11.20 3.02 4.02
CA ILE A 65 -12.20 4.08 4.25
C ILE A 65 -12.43 4.29 5.75
N ILE A 66 -12.57 3.22 6.52
CA ILE A 66 -12.71 3.32 7.98
C ILE A 66 -11.48 4.01 8.59
N PHE A 67 -10.29 3.60 8.17
CA PHE A 67 -9.04 4.22 8.62
C PHE A 67 -8.94 5.69 8.20
N PHE A 68 -9.40 6.03 6.99
CA PHE A 68 -9.46 7.40 6.51
C PHE A 68 -10.39 8.29 7.37
N ILE A 69 -11.59 7.81 7.68
CA ILE A 69 -12.58 8.55 8.48
C ILE A 69 -12.07 8.78 9.91
N GLN A 70 -11.46 7.77 10.53
CA GLN A 70 -10.93 7.86 11.90
C GLN A 70 -9.83 8.90 12.07
N HIS A 71 -9.11 9.22 11.00
CA HIS A 71 -7.97 10.14 11.02
C HIS A 71 -8.30 11.53 10.47
N SER A 72 -9.59 11.84 10.25
CA SER A 72 -10.12 13.17 9.88
C SER A 72 -9.25 13.89 8.85
N LEU A 73 -8.91 13.18 7.78
CA LEU A 73 -7.90 13.63 6.83
C LEU A 73 -8.39 14.86 6.07
N SER A 74 -7.51 15.86 5.97
CA SER A 74 -7.78 17.09 5.23
C SER A 74 -8.08 16.80 3.75
N TRP A 75 -8.82 17.70 3.09
CA TRP A 75 -8.98 17.73 1.64
C TRP A 75 -7.65 17.62 0.89
N TYR A 76 -6.57 18.14 1.47
CA TYR A 76 -5.22 17.98 0.96
C TYR A 76 -4.82 16.50 0.79
N ASN A 77 -5.12 15.63 1.76
CA ASN A 77 -4.77 14.21 1.70
C ASN A 77 -5.56 13.44 0.63
N LEU A 78 -6.77 13.92 0.29
CA LEU A 78 -7.53 13.41 -0.85
C LEU A 78 -6.87 13.80 -2.18
N MET A 79 -6.38 15.03 -2.28
CA MET A 79 -5.60 15.46 -3.46
C MET A 79 -4.32 14.65 -3.61
N VAL A 80 -3.62 14.36 -2.51
CA VAL A 80 -2.45 13.47 -2.56
C VAL A 80 -2.84 12.07 -3.00
N ALA A 81 -3.93 11.51 -2.44
CA ALA A 81 -4.42 10.20 -2.86
C ALA A 81 -4.76 10.20 -4.36
N PHE A 82 -5.35 11.29 -4.87
CA PHE A 82 -5.62 11.46 -6.31
C PHE A 82 -4.35 11.53 -7.15
N CYS A 83 -3.29 12.21 -6.70
CA CYS A 83 -1.98 12.15 -7.34
C CYS A 83 -1.42 10.73 -7.37
N VAL A 84 -1.56 9.98 -6.27
CA VAL A 84 -1.16 8.57 -6.18
C VAL A 84 -1.96 7.71 -7.16
N VAL A 85 -3.28 7.94 -7.30
CA VAL A 85 -4.14 7.26 -8.28
C VAL A 85 -3.57 7.44 -9.69
N ILE A 86 -3.34 8.69 -10.11
CA ILE A 86 -2.84 8.99 -11.45
C ILE A 86 -1.47 8.33 -11.65
N GLY A 87 -0.54 8.52 -10.71
CA GLY A 87 0.79 7.93 -10.78
C GLY A 87 0.76 6.41 -10.87
N TYR A 88 -0.06 5.75 -10.05
CA TYR A 88 -0.19 4.30 -10.04
C TYR A 88 -0.78 3.77 -11.36
N VAL A 89 -1.86 4.38 -11.87
CA VAL A 89 -2.46 3.99 -13.16
C VAL A 89 -1.46 4.18 -14.29
N SER A 90 -0.77 5.31 -14.34
CA SER A 90 0.25 5.58 -15.37
C SER A 90 1.38 4.54 -15.35
N LEU A 91 1.86 4.15 -14.17
CA LEU A 91 2.90 3.14 -14.03
C LEU A 91 2.44 1.74 -14.45
N LEU A 92 1.21 1.34 -14.11
CA LEU A 92 0.65 0.06 -14.55
C LEU A 92 0.45 0.01 -16.07
N ILE A 93 -0.02 1.10 -16.68
CA ILE A 93 -0.13 1.20 -18.14
C ILE A 93 1.25 1.12 -18.79
N TRP A 94 2.22 1.85 -18.22
CA TRP A 94 3.62 1.82 -18.69
C TRP A 94 4.19 0.40 -18.68
N GLU A 95 3.98 -0.34 -17.58
CA GLU A 95 4.41 -1.73 -17.43
C GLU A 95 3.85 -2.63 -18.53
N LYS A 96 2.56 -2.49 -18.88
CA LYS A 96 1.94 -3.27 -19.95
C LYS A 96 2.47 -2.91 -21.35
N ILE A 97 2.89 -1.66 -21.59
CA ILE A 97 3.32 -1.18 -22.92
C ILE A 97 4.82 -1.42 -23.18
N THR A 98 5.68 -1.27 -22.16
CA THR A 98 7.14 -1.28 -22.36
C THR A 98 7.85 -2.31 -21.47
N PRO A 99 8.00 -3.56 -21.94
CA PRO A 99 8.59 -4.63 -21.11
C PRO A 99 10.11 -4.52 -20.89
N ILE A 100 10.82 -3.59 -21.57
CA ILE A 100 12.29 -3.67 -21.74
C ILE A 100 13.07 -2.85 -20.70
N TRP A 101 12.46 -1.89 -19.99
CA TRP A 101 13.18 -0.96 -19.10
C TRP A 101 13.29 -1.42 -17.64
N PHE A 102 12.81 -2.61 -17.30
CA PHE A 102 12.81 -3.11 -15.93
C PHE A 102 14.17 -3.76 -15.56
N PHE A 103 15.16 -2.92 -15.24
CA PHE A 103 16.37 -3.37 -14.52
C PHE A 103 16.02 -4.03 -13.16
N MET A 104 14.87 -3.66 -12.59
CA MET A 104 14.34 -4.17 -11.33
C MET A 104 12.92 -4.69 -11.54
N PRO A 105 12.45 -5.75 -10.84
CA PRO A 105 11.07 -6.23 -10.96
C PRO A 105 10.03 -5.12 -10.68
N SER A 106 8.94 -5.10 -11.46
CA SER A 106 7.90 -4.07 -11.39
C SER A 106 7.25 -3.93 -10.02
N PHE A 107 7.08 -5.06 -9.31
CA PHE A 107 6.54 -5.10 -7.96
C PHE A 107 7.37 -4.34 -6.91
N PHE A 108 8.64 -3.99 -7.21
CA PHE A 108 9.42 -3.07 -6.40
C PHE A 108 9.33 -1.62 -6.88
N GLN A 109 9.44 -1.40 -8.19
CA GLN A 109 9.52 -0.05 -8.76
C GLN A 109 8.28 0.79 -8.44
N ILE A 110 7.09 0.18 -8.60
CA ILE A 110 5.84 0.88 -8.40
C ILE A 110 5.70 1.34 -6.93
N PRO A 111 5.83 0.46 -5.91
CA PRO A 111 5.85 0.89 -4.51
C PRO A 111 6.90 1.94 -4.19
N VAL A 112 8.13 1.84 -4.70
CA VAL A 112 9.18 2.85 -4.45
C VAL A 112 8.69 4.23 -4.91
N LEU A 113 8.18 4.35 -6.12
CA LEU A 113 7.73 5.63 -6.68
C LEU A 113 6.52 6.19 -5.92
N ILE A 114 5.55 5.33 -5.57
CA ILE A 114 4.40 5.75 -4.76
C ILE A 114 4.84 6.25 -3.38
N VAL A 115 5.79 5.56 -2.73
CA VAL A 115 6.36 5.99 -1.45
C VAL A 115 7.06 7.34 -1.59
N MET A 116 7.84 7.56 -2.67
CA MET A 116 8.46 8.86 -2.91
C MET A 116 7.43 9.98 -3.03
N ILE A 117 6.37 9.78 -3.83
CA ILE A 117 5.27 10.76 -3.98
C ILE A 117 4.66 11.06 -2.60
N VAL A 118 4.28 10.03 -1.86
CA VAL A 118 3.58 10.20 -0.58
C VAL A 118 4.46 10.87 0.48
N LEU A 119 5.74 10.51 0.55
CA LEU A 119 6.69 11.12 1.50
C LEU A 119 6.97 12.59 1.19
N LEU A 120 6.97 12.98 -0.09
CA LEU A 120 7.18 14.37 -0.50
C LEU A 120 5.98 15.26 -0.21
N LEU A 121 4.77 14.73 -0.37
CA LEU A 121 3.54 15.51 -0.19
C LEU A 121 3.01 15.48 1.26
N VAL A 122 3.17 14.39 2.00
CA VAL A 122 2.52 14.22 3.30
C VAL A 122 3.53 14.02 4.41
N GLN A 123 3.40 14.76 5.50
CA GLN A 123 4.33 14.68 6.64
C GLN A 123 3.90 13.70 7.73
N SER A 124 2.59 13.56 7.96
CA SER A 124 2.04 12.69 9.00
C SER A 124 2.02 11.23 8.54
N TYR A 125 2.60 10.35 9.36
CA TYR A 125 2.69 8.92 9.09
C TYR A 125 1.33 8.25 8.80
N ASP A 126 0.31 8.54 9.60
CA ASP A 126 -1.03 7.99 9.39
C ASP A 126 -1.64 8.48 8.06
N SER A 127 -1.38 9.73 7.69
CA SER A 127 -1.83 10.31 6.42
C SER A 127 -1.06 9.75 5.22
N GLN A 128 0.23 9.46 5.38
CA GLN A 128 1.03 8.81 4.35
C GLN A 128 0.45 7.42 4.01
N ILE A 129 0.20 6.61 5.04
CA ILE A 129 -0.35 5.25 4.85
C ILE A 129 -1.75 5.30 4.24
N THR A 130 -2.63 6.16 4.77
CA THR A 130 -4.01 6.28 4.25
C THR A 130 -4.06 6.75 2.81
N SER A 131 -3.36 7.84 2.47
CA SER A 131 -3.34 8.36 1.11
C SER A 131 -2.69 7.38 0.12
N ALA A 132 -1.64 6.66 0.54
CA ALA A 132 -1.00 5.63 -0.28
C ALA A 132 -1.98 4.47 -0.55
N ILE A 133 -2.57 3.89 0.50
CA ILE A 133 -3.47 2.74 0.39
C ILE A 133 -4.71 3.10 -0.43
N LEU A 134 -5.38 4.22 -0.12
CA LEU A 134 -6.54 4.67 -0.89
C LEU A 134 -6.21 4.93 -2.35
N GLY A 135 -5.07 5.59 -2.61
CA GLY A 135 -4.63 5.88 -3.96
C GLY A 135 -4.36 4.61 -4.78
N LEU A 136 -3.71 3.61 -4.17
CA LEU A 136 -3.46 2.31 -4.81
C LEU A 136 -4.77 1.57 -5.13
N ILE A 137 -5.70 1.51 -4.18
CA ILE A 137 -7.02 0.87 -4.36
C ILE A 137 -7.78 1.55 -5.49
N LEU A 138 -8.01 2.86 -5.40
CA LEU A 138 -8.77 3.61 -6.41
C LEU A 138 -8.06 3.55 -7.77
N GLY A 139 -6.73 3.62 -7.79
CA GLY A 139 -5.94 3.48 -9.00
C GLY A 139 -6.10 2.10 -9.64
N ARG A 140 -6.16 1.02 -8.85
CA ARG A 140 -6.45 -0.32 -9.41
C ARG A 140 -7.84 -0.37 -10.05
N ILE A 141 -8.88 0.23 -9.44
CA ILE A 141 -10.23 0.30 -10.05
C ILE A 141 -10.17 0.99 -11.42
N ILE A 142 -9.52 2.16 -11.48
CA ILE A 142 -9.43 2.93 -12.71
C ILE A 142 -8.65 2.17 -13.78
N PHE A 143 -7.54 1.53 -13.41
CA PHE A 143 -6.74 0.72 -14.33
C PHE A 143 -7.54 -0.44 -14.91
N GLU A 144 -8.27 -1.18 -14.06
CA GLU A 144 -9.11 -2.29 -14.50
C GLU A 144 -10.26 -1.83 -15.40
N LEU A 145 -10.87 -0.68 -15.09
CA LEU A 145 -11.88 -0.07 -15.95
C LEU A 145 -11.32 0.27 -17.33
N LEU A 146 -10.08 0.78 -17.40
CA LEU A 146 -9.39 1.02 -18.67
C LEU A 146 -9.16 -0.30 -19.43
N LEU A 147 -8.67 -1.35 -18.77
CA LEU A 147 -8.42 -2.64 -19.42
C LEU A 147 -9.69 -3.27 -20.01
N ILE A 148 -10.82 -3.17 -19.31
CA ILE A 148 -12.14 -3.61 -19.80
C ILE A 148 -12.49 -2.91 -21.13
N VAL A 149 -12.24 -1.60 -21.22
CA VAL A 149 -12.48 -0.83 -22.47
C VAL A 149 -11.58 -1.33 -23.61
N TYR A 150 -10.34 -1.70 -23.32
CA TYR A 150 -9.42 -2.30 -24.29
C TYR A 150 -9.67 -3.80 -24.55
N ARG A 151 -10.73 -4.39 -23.95
CA ARG A 151 -11.06 -5.84 -24.00
C ARG A 151 -9.94 -6.76 -23.51
N LEU A 152 -9.00 -6.20 -22.76
CA LEU A 152 -7.97 -6.94 -22.05
C LEU A 152 -8.62 -7.38 -20.73
N HIS A 153 -9.07 -8.63 -20.66
CA HIS A 153 -9.69 -9.16 -19.45
C HIS A 153 -8.57 -9.54 -18.49
N ASP A 154 -8.52 -8.88 -17.33
CA ASP A 154 -7.58 -9.17 -16.26
C ASP A 154 -8.33 -9.34 -14.93
N VAL A 155 -7.66 -9.94 -13.94
CA VAL A 155 -8.25 -10.24 -12.63
C VAL A 155 -8.14 -9.01 -11.71
N VAL A 156 -9.27 -8.51 -11.23
CA VAL A 156 -9.32 -7.39 -10.29
C VAL A 156 -8.94 -7.87 -8.89
N GLY A 157 -7.81 -7.38 -8.38
CA GLY A 157 -7.26 -7.83 -7.08
C GLY A 157 -6.36 -9.06 -7.23
N GLU A 158 -5.52 -9.05 -8.26
CA GLU A 158 -4.44 -10.01 -8.43
C GLU A 158 -3.41 -9.91 -7.29
N GLU A 159 -2.63 -10.97 -7.10
CA GLU A 159 -1.56 -11.07 -6.08
C GLU A 159 -0.56 -9.90 -6.19
N THR A 160 -0.23 -9.49 -7.41
CA THR A 160 0.63 -8.33 -7.72
C THR A 160 0.16 -7.05 -7.03
N PHE A 161 -1.14 -6.78 -7.02
CA PHE A 161 -1.73 -5.61 -6.36
C PHE A 161 -1.51 -5.65 -4.84
N PHE A 162 -1.69 -6.82 -4.22
CA PHE A 162 -1.47 -6.96 -2.79
C PHE A 162 0.02 -6.89 -2.41
N ILE A 163 0.92 -7.33 -3.30
CA ILE A 163 2.36 -7.08 -3.16
C ILE A 163 2.62 -5.57 -3.21
N HIS A 164 2.04 -4.83 -4.16
CA HIS A 164 2.22 -3.38 -4.23
C HIS A 164 1.80 -2.68 -2.93
N ILE A 165 0.64 -3.02 -2.36
CA ILE A 165 0.18 -2.44 -1.09
C ILE A 165 1.12 -2.79 0.07
N SER A 166 1.40 -4.07 0.26
CA SER A 166 2.21 -4.54 1.39
C SER A 166 3.62 -3.92 1.35
N LEU A 167 4.23 -3.88 0.17
CA LEU A 167 5.56 -3.35 -0.03
C LEU A 167 5.60 -1.82 0.12
N THR A 168 4.56 -1.11 -0.33
CA THR A 168 4.38 0.33 -0.08
C THR A 168 4.31 0.64 1.42
N VAL A 169 3.48 -0.10 2.16
CA VAL A 169 3.35 0.07 3.61
C VAL A 169 4.67 -0.24 4.32
N LEU A 170 5.34 -1.33 3.94
CA LEU A 170 6.64 -1.72 4.49
C LEU A 170 7.69 -0.62 4.28
N PHE A 171 7.77 -0.06 3.07
CA PHE A 171 8.69 1.04 2.78
C PHE A 171 8.39 2.31 3.58
N ILE A 172 7.12 2.70 3.73
CA ILE A 172 6.75 3.83 4.61
C ILE A 172 7.21 3.56 6.06
N ILE A 173 7.00 2.34 6.56
CA ILE A 173 7.46 1.94 7.90
C ILE A 173 8.99 2.05 8.01
N VAL A 174 9.74 1.48 7.05
CA VAL A 174 11.21 1.50 7.05
C VAL A 174 11.72 2.94 7.05
N VAL A 175 11.20 3.80 6.17
CA VAL A 175 11.59 5.21 6.11
C VAL A 175 11.29 5.90 7.44
N ARG A 176 10.13 5.62 8.06
CA ARG A 176 9.77 6.21 9.35
C ARG A 176 10.71 5.77 10.47
N LEU A 177 11.12 4.51 10.49
CA LEU A 177 12.10 3.98 11.44
C LEU A 177 13.46 4.67 11.26
N MET A 178 13.92 4.81 10.01
CA MET A 178 15.16 5.53 9.70
C MET A 178 15.12 6.98 10.19
N GLN A 179 14.03 7.71 9.91
CA GLN A 179 13.85 9.09 10.39
C GLN A 179 13.86 9.18 11.93
N SER A 180 13.25 8.21 12.62
CA SER A 180 13.25 8.17 14.08
C SER A 180 14.64 7.88 14.65
N ILE A 181 15.43 7.01 14.01
CA ILE A 181 16.80 6.71 14.43
C ILE A 181 17.69 7.94 14.22
N THR A 182 17.65 8.56 13.03
CA THR A 182 18.45 9.74 12.71
C THR A 182 18.16 10.91 13.65
N SER A 183 16.90 11.16 13.96
CA SER A 183 16.54 12.24 14.91
C SER A 183 17.01 11.97 16.34
N LYS A 184 17.00 10.71 16.81
CA LYS A 184 17.55 10.33 18.12
C LYS A 184 19.07 10.50 18.16
N ILE A 185 19.78 10.08 17.11
CA ILE A 185 21.24 10.23 17.00
C ILE A 185 21.60 11.73 17.02
N ALA A 186 20.95 12.54 16.21
CA ALA A 186 21.19 13.99 16.17
C ALA A 186 20.97 14.66 17.54
N ASN A 187 19.91 14.26 18.25
CA ASN A 187 19.63 14.76 19.60
C ASN A 187 20.66 14.29 20.65
N PHE A 188 21.16 13.05 20.54
CA PHE A 188 22.20 12.54 21.41
C PHE A 188 23.51 13.33 21.24
N PHE A 189 23.92 13.61 20.00
CA PHE A 189 25.09 14.44 19.73
C PHE A 189 24.92 15.87 20.25
N ARG A 190 23.74 16.48 20.06
CA ARG A 190 23.45 17.84 20.56
C ARG A 190 23.53 17.96 22.07
N ARG A 191 23.11 16.92 22.82
CA ARG A 191 23.19 16.89 24.29
C ARG A 191 24.60 16.71 24.84
N LYS A 192 25.54 16.20 24.04
CA LYS A 192 26.93 15.96 24.45
C LYS A 192 27.86 17.17 24.18
N LEU A 193 27.36 18.15 23.43
CA LEU A 193 28.09 19.35 22.99
C LEU A 193 27.71 20.62 23.79
N ILE A 194 26.73 20.50 24.70
CA ILE A 194 26.32 21.50 25.70
C ILE A 194 26.77 20.96 27.06
#